data_AF-A8E0J8-F1
#
_entry.id   AF-A8E0J8-F1
#
_cell.length_a   1.000
_cell.length_b   1.000
_cell.length_c   1.000
_cell.angle_alpha   90.00
_cell.angle_beta   90.00
_cell.angle_gamma   90.00
#
_symmetry.space_group_name_H-M   'P 1'
#
loop_
_entity.id
_entity.type
_entity.pdbx_description
1 polymer ?
#
loop_
_entity_poly.entity_id
_entity_poly.type
_entity_poly.pdbx_seq_one_letter_code
_entity_poly.pdbx_strand_id
1 'polypeptide(L)'
;MAAKELTRVRSDFVGSVSKAVIKLLLDDMLEDAILNDGEKESILEENPARADQARDLIDTVKKKGDDASRKFIERIKNRDNSLFSKLGLSCEEQGSCDQPAPPAAEPQKEEEWSDSLIPVKESFWSEKQNKKEIYPAARNSIKSRVALLITNIEFTDESHNRRGAEKDEKNMEKLLTGLGYEVVKHTNLTAKAIDAAIKKFSEHPKLEETDSVVVVIMSHGKLGAVLGVNWKKETSGDEKPDEFPINDIFKHLGPGKCKALADKPKIIIIQACRGGECGSVLVSDDASAAECCDDVKQPDPFPLADEENLDEDNVKIVHREKDFIPLLSSTPDTVSYRDPDKGSLLIQYVVDVFNTYAHQDHIQELFRKIMQRFEGLAVKHKRQMPTIDRYTAIKHFYFFPGL
;
A
#
# COMPACT_ATOMS: atom_id res chain seq x y z
N MET A 1 17.40 -35.39 18.83
CA MET A 1 18.55 -35.21 17.89
C MET A 1 18.03 -34.80 16.52
N ALA A 2 18.31 -33.58 16.07
CA ALA A 2 17.64 -32.92 14.94
C ALA A 2 17.80 -33.63 13.58
N ALA A 3 18.94 -34.29 13.32
CA ALA A 3 19.14 -35.07 12.09
C ALA A 3 18.25 -36.33 12.02
N LYS A 4 17.89 -36.90 13.18
CA LYS A 4 16.93 -38.01 13.26
C LYS A 4 15.50 -37.52 12.99
N GLU A 5 15.15 -36.32 13.45
CA GLU A 5 13.86 -35.68 13.12
C GLU A 5 13.75 -35.38 11.62
N LEU A 6 14.79 -34.83 11.00
CA LEU A 6 14.81 -34.63 9.53
C LEU A 6 14.70 -35.95 8.76
N THR A 7 15.24 -37.04 9.28
CA THR A 7 15.07 -38.38 8.68
C THR A 7 13.61 -38.84 8.77
N ARG A 8 12.95 -38.60 9.91
CA ARG A 8 11.54 -38.95 10.14
C ARG A 8 10.60 -38.18 9.21
N VAL A 9 10.82 -36.87 9.03
CA VAL A 9 9.91 -36.00 8.26
C VAL A 9 10.25 -35.93 6.77
N ARG A 10 11.29 -36.63 6.31
CA ARG A 10 11.84 -36.51 4.95
C ARG A 10 10.81 -36.76 3.86
N SER A 11 10.00 -37.81 3.94
CA SER A 11 8.97 -38.12 2.94
C SER A 11 7.91 -37.03 2.85
N ASP A 12 7.50 -36.52 4.01
CA ASP A 12 6.39 -35.59 4.14
C ASP A 12 6.81 -34.17 3.74
N PHE A 13 8.06 -33.82 4.06
CA PHE A 13 8.71 -32.60 3.58
C PHE A 13 8.81 -32.61 2.07
N VAL A 14 9.35 -33.68 1.47
CA VAL A 14 9.45 -33.83 0.02
C VAL A 14 8.07 -33.79 -0.65
N GLY A 15 7.03 -34.35 -0.04
CA GLY A 15 5.67 -34.31 -0.58
C GLY A 15 4.97 -32.95 -0.46
N SER A 16 5.29 -32.17 0.57
CA SER A 16 4.50 -31.00 0.95
C SER A 16 5.15 -29.63 0.69
N VAL A 17 6.49 -29.56 0.59
CA VAL A 17 7.19 -28.29 0.42
C VAL A 17 7.01 -27.71 -0.98
N SER A 18 6.69 -26.42 -1.11
CA SER A 18 6.53 -25.77 -2.41
C SER A 18 7.88 -25.39 -3.03
N LYS A 19 7.95 -25.23 -4.36
CA LYS A 19 9.19 -24.84 -5.05
C LYS A 19 9.71 -23.47 -4.57
N ALA A 20 8.81 -22.56 -4.20
CA ALA A 20 9.16 -21.26 -3.63
C ALA A 20 9.82 -21.38 -2.25
N VAL A 21 9.26 -22.22 -1.36
CA VAL A 21 9.83 -22.46 -0.03
C VAL A 21 11.19 -23.17 -0.13
N ILE A 22 11.39 -24.08 -1.10
CA ILE A 22 12.72 -24.69 -1.34
C ILE A 22 13.76 -23.62 -1.69
N LYS A 23 13.44 -22.66 -2.56
CA LYS A 23 14.36 -21.57 -2.93
C LYS A 23 14.70 -20.68 -1.73
N LEU A 24 13.69 -20.28 -0.95
CA LEU A 24 13.90 -19.46 0.25
C LEU A 24 14.71 -20.21 1.32
N LEU A 25 14.47 -21.51 1.51
CA LEU A 25 15.26 -22.31 2.43
C LEU A 25 16.70 -22.50 1.95
N LEU A 26 16.94 -22.60 0.63
CA LEU A 26 18.29 -22.61 0.08
C LEU A 26 19.03 -21.29 0.33
N ASP A 27 18.34 -20.15 0.20
CA ASP A 27 18.88 -18.83 0.54
C ASP A 27 19.20 -18.73 2.05
N ASP A 28 18.30 -19.20 2.91
CA ASP A 28 18.52 -19.22 4.36
C ASP A 28 19.70 -20.12 4.75
N MET A 29 19.85 -21.27 4.09
CA MET A 29 20.97 -22.18 4.35
C MET A 29 22.31 -21.66 3.82
N LEU A 30 22.29 -20.81 2.80
CA LEU A 30 23.47 -20.08 2.34
C LEU A 30 23.83 -18.97 3.33
N GLU A 31 22.85 -18.20 3.82
CA GLU A 31 23.04 -17.13 4.81
C GLU A 31 23.55 -17.69 6.15
N ASP A 32 23.04 -18.84 6.58
CA ASP A 32 23.50 -19.56 7.78
C ASP A 32 24.87 -20.25 7.59
N ALA A 33 25.50 -20.10 6.42
CA ALA A 33 26.75 -20.75 6.00
C ALA A 33 26.74 -22.29 6.12
N ILE A 34 25.55 -22.89 6.00
CA ILE A 34 25.35 -24.35 6.02
C ILE A 34 25.60 -24.94 4.62
N LEU A 35 25.19 -24.22 3.58
CA LEU A 35 25.47 -24.50 2.18
C LEU A 35 26.43 -23.45 1.63
N ASN A 36 27.18 -23.81 0.59
CA ASN A 36 27.90 -22.86 -0.25
C ASN A 36 27.17 -22.64 -1.58
N ASP A 37 27.57 -21.62 -2.33
CA ASP A 37 26.94 -21.26 -3.61
C ASP A 37 26.90 -22.43 -4.60
N GLY A 38 27.97 -23.22 -4.67
CA GLY A 38 28.04 -24.40 -5.55
C GLY A 38 27.08 -25.53 -5.14
N GLU A 39 26.89 -25.77 -3.84
CA GLU A 39 25.92 -26.75 -3.34
C GLU A 39 24.47 -26.29 -3.61
N LYS A 40 24.21 -24.98 -3.47
CA LYS A 40 22.90 -24.40 -3.78
C LYS A 40 22.58 -24.49 -5.28
N GLU A 41 23.53 -24.17 -6.15
CA GLU A 41 23.38 -24.27 -7.61
C GLU A 41 23.18 -25.71 -8.06
N SER A 42 23.98 -26.67 -7.56
CA SER A 42 23.81 -28.11 -7.85
C SER A 42 22.39 -28.61 -7.48
N ILE A 43 21.86 -28.23 -6.31
CA ILE A 43 20.50 -28.62 -5.90
C ILE A 43 19.43 -28.05 -6.85
N LEU A 44 19.63 -26.86 -7.41
CA LEU A 44 18.67 -26.21 -8.31
C LEU A 44 18.76 -26.69 -9.76
N GLU A 45 19.98 -26.91 -10.26
CA GLU A 45 20.26 -27.17 -11.67
C GLU A 45 20.27 -28.66 -12.02
N GLU A 46 20.75 -29.53 -11.13
CA GLU A 46 20.82 -30.98 -11.39
C GLU A 46 19.44 -31.67 -11.23
N ASN A 47 18.47 -30.99 -10.63
CA ASN A 47 17.14 -31.54 -10.33
C ASN A 47 16.00 -30.67 -10.89
N PRO A 48 15.40 -31.02 -12.04
CA PRO A 48 14.30 -30.23 -12.62
C PRO A 48 12.99 -30.36 -11.85
N ALA A 49 12.78 -31.48 -11.16
CA ALA A 49 11.54 -31.75 -10.42
C ALA A 49 11.62 -31.25 -8.97
N ARG A 50 10.57 -30.57 -8.52
CA ARG A 50 10.44 -30.01 -7.16
C ARG A 50 10.72 -31.04 -6.05
N ALA A 51 10.23 -32.27 -6.22
CA ALA A 51 10.41 -33.33 -5.23
C ALA A 51 11.87 -33.76 -5.10
N ASP A 52 12.63 -33.70 -6.19
CA ASP A 52 14.04 -34.07 -6.21
C ASP A 52 14.89 -32.95 -5.60
N GLN A 53 14.57 -31.68 -5.91
CA GLN A 53 15.16 -30.51 -5.24
C GLN A 53 14.92 -30.53 -3.71
N ALA A 54 13.70 -30.86 -3.27
CA ALA A 54 13.37 -30.95 -1.86
C ALA A 54 14.14 -32.09 -1.17
N ARG A 55 14.35 -33.20 -1.87
CA ARG A 55 15.06 -34.37 -1.37
C ARG A 55 16.55 -34.09 -1.20
N ASP A 56 17.14 -33.42 -2.18
CA ASP A 56 18.57 -33.10 -2.16
C ASP A 56 18.88 -32.00 -1.15
N LEU A 57 18.00 -31.01 -0.99
CA LEU A 57 18.10 -30.01 0.08
C LEU A 57 18.12 -30.65 1.47
N ILE A 58 17.10 -31.45 1.81
CA ILE A 58 17.00 -32.03 3.16
C ILE A 58 18.10 -33.07 3.43
N ASP A 59 18.53 -33.82 2.43
CA ASP A 59 19.62 -34.79 2.59
C ASP A 59 20.98 -34.11 2.71
N THR A 60 21.22 -33.01 2.00
CA THR A 60 22.46 -32.24 2.10
C THR A 60 22.60 -31.60 3.47
N VAL A 61 21.55 -30.93 3.96
CA VAL A 61 21.52 -30.34 5.31
C VAL A 61 21.70 -31.41 6.39
N LYS A 62 21.03 -32.56 6.26
CA LYS A 62 21.20 -33.67 7.21
C LYS A 62 22.64 -34.19 7.26
N LYS A 63 23.31 -34.30 6.11
CA LYS A 63 24.72 -34.75 6.03
C LYS A 63 25.69 -33.78 6.71
N LYS A 64 25.35 -32.49 6.82
CA LYS A 64 26.16 -31.47 7.53
C LYS A 64 26.09 -31.58 9.06
N GLY A 65 25.15 -32.36 9.60
CA GLY A 65 25.09 -32.73 11.02
C GLY A 65 23.89 -32.15 11.78
N ASP A 66 23.84 -32.42 13.09
CA ASP A 66 22.69 -32.07 13.94
C ASP A 66 22.50 -30.56 14.13
N ASP A 67 23.57 -29.76 14.12
CA ASP A 67 23.47 -28.31 14.25
C ASP A 67 22.83 -27.67 13.01
N ALA A 68 23.30 -28.05 11.81
CA ALA A 68 22.70 -27.65 10.54
C ALA A 68 21.24 -28.12 10.44
N SER A 69 20.96 -29.35 10.87
CA SER A 69 19.61 -29.91 10.89
C SER A 69 18.67 -29.12 11.81
N ARG A 70 19.17 -28.61 12.94
CA ARG A 70 18.38 -27.80 13.89
C ARG A 70 18.04 -26.43 13.31
N LYS A 71 19.04 -25.74 12.76
CA LYS A 71 18.85 -24.45 12.09
C LYS A 71 17.87 -24.57 10.94
N PHE A 72 17.96 -25.64 10.14
CA PHE A 72 17.01 -25.88 9.07
C PHE A 72 15.56 -26.08 9.56
N ILE A 73 15.36 -26.81 10.66
CA ILE A 73 14.04 -26.97 11.29
C ILE A 73 13.49 -25.61 11.77
N GLU A 74 14.35 -24.76 12.33
CA GLU A 74 13.99 -23.40 12.76
C GLU A 74 13.61 -22.51 11.56
N ARG A 75 14.39 -22.57 10.46
CA ARG A 75 14.08 -21.85 9.22
C ARG A 75 12.78 -22.33 8.59
N ILE A 76 12.47 -23.64 8.64
CA ILE A 76 11.16 -24.17 8.21
C ILE A 76 10.03 -23.54 9.04
N LYS A 77 10.19 -23.43 10.37
CA LYS A 77 9.20 -22.77 11.25
C LYS A 77 8.96 -21.32 10.86
N ASN A 78 10.03 -20.58 10.59
CA ASN A 78 9.97 -19.16 10.27
C ASN A 78 9.41 -18.88 8.86
N ARG A 79 9.74 -19.73 7.88
CA ARG A 79 9.32 -19.56 6.48
C ARG A 79 7.94 -20.15 6.20
N ASP A 80 7.59 -21.26 6.85
CA ASP A 80 6.32 -21.95 6.66
C ASP A 80 5.90 -22.70 7.92
N ASN A 81 5.30 -21.96 8.87
CA ASN A 81 4.79 -22.52 10.12
C ASN A 81 3.68 -23.58 9.89
N SER A 82 2.98 -23.52 8.75
CA SER A 82 1.96 -24.52 8.40
C SER A 82 2.60 -25.85 8.01
N LEU A 83 3.70 -25.81 7.23
CA LEU A 83 4.53 -26.97 6.92
C LEU A 83 5.21 -27.50 8.18
N PHE A 84 5.78 -26.62 9.02
CA PHE A 84 6.38 -27.01 10.30
C PHE A 84 5.41 -27.80 11.19
N SER A 85 4.19 -27.29 11.34
CA SER A 85 3.12 -27.93 12.10
C SER A 85 2.69 -29.26 11.48
N LYS A 86 2.59 -29.32 10.15
CA LYS A 86 2.22 -30.52 9.39
C LYS A 86 3.27 -31.63 9.50
N LEU A 87 4.55 -31.28 9.57
CA LEU A 87 5.66 -32.23 9.74
C LEU A 87 5.80 -32.74 11.19
N GLY A 88 5.06 -32.13 12.13
CA GLY A 88 5.09 -32.50 13.54
C GLY A 88 6.48 -32.35 14.16
N LEU A 89 7.19 -31.28 13.81
CA LEU A 89 8.53 -30.98 14.33
C LEU A 89 8.40 -30.31 15.71
N SER A 90 9.06 -30.84 16.75
CA SER A 90 9.14 -30.23 18.08
C SER A 90 10.57 -29.77 18.37
N CYS A 91 10.72 -28.52 18.83
CA CYS A 91 12.01 -28.03 19.31
C CYS A 91 12.29 -28.65 20.69
N GLU A 92 13.26 -29.57 20.77
CA GLU A 92 13.80 -30.01 22.07
C GLU A 92 14.71 -28.89 22.62
N GLU A 93 14.22 -28.13 23.59
CA GLU A 93 14.99 -27.15 24.36
C GLU A 93 15.82 -27.86 25.44
N GLN A 94 17.15 -27.67 25.43
CA GLN A 94 17.98 -27.73 26.64
C GLN A 94 19.19 -26.79 26.52
N GLY A 95 19.35 -25.88 27.50
CA GLY A 95 20.67 -25.42 27.95
C GLY A 95 20.96 -23.91 27.97
N SER A 96 20.36 -23.19 28.93
CA SER A 96 20.83 -21.99 29.67
C SER A 96 21.79 -20.98 29.03
N CYS A 97 21.40 -19.69 29.04
CA CYS A 97 22.14 -18.61 29.70
C CYS A 97 21.20 -17.40 29.93
N ASP A 98 21.24 -16.86 31.15
CA ASP A 98 20.38 -15.80 31.67
C ASP A 98 20.32 -14.55 30.77
N GLN A 99 19.12 -14.23 30.28
CA GLN A 99 18.71 -12.85 29.97
C GLN A 99 17.25 -12.66 30.39
N PRO A 100 16.89 -11.48 30.94
CA PRO A 100 15.56 -11.22 31.47
C PRO A 100 14.53 -11.42 30.36
N ALA A 101 13.45 -12.12 30.70
CA ALA A 101 12.35 -12.43 29.80
C ALA A 101 11.96 -11.20 28.97
N PRO A 102 11.87 -11.31 27.62
CA PRO A 102 11.07 -10.36 26.87
C PRO A 102 9.68 -10.36 27.51
N PRO A 103 9.06 -9.20 27.77
CA PRO A 103 7.72 -9.17 28.32
C PRO A 103 6.84 -10.07 27.46
N ALA A 104 6.08 -10.95 28.12
CA ALA A 104 5.09 -11.81 27.49
C ALA A 104 4.35 -10.97 26.44
N ALA A 105 4.34 -11.44 25.20
CA ALA A 105 3.52 -10.85 24.16
C ALA A 105 2.11 -10.73 24.76
N GLU A 106 1.69 -9.51 25.03
CA GLU A 106 0.35 -9.24 25.47
C GLU A 106 -0.58 -9.91 24.46
N PRO A 107 -1.66 -10.58 24.90
CA PRO A 107 -2.69 -10.99 23.97
C PRO A 107 -3.06 -9.75 23.16
N GLN A 108 -2.88 -9.80 21.83
CA GLN A 108 -3.30 -8.73 20.94
C GLN A 108 -4.76 -8.44 21.30
N LYS A 109 -5.00 -7.31 21.96
CA LYS A 109 -6.37 -6.81 22.15
C LYS A 109 -7.00 -6.81 20.77
N GLU A 110 -8.17 -7.42 20.63
CA GLU A 110 -9.02 -7.09 19.49
C GLU A 110 -9.17 -5.56 19.51
N GLU A 111 -8.51 -4.88 18.57
CA GLU A 111 -8.59 -3.43 18.46
C GLU A 111 -10.05 -3.11 18.11
N GLU A 112 -10.80 -2.60 19.09
CA GLU A 112 -12.16 -2.11 18.86
C GLU A 112 -12.10 -0.88 17.96
N TRP A 113 -12.62 -1.01 16.74
CA TRP A 113 -12.71 0.08 15.77
C TRP A 113 -13.92 0.95 16.07
N SER A 114 -13.76 2.27 16.01
CA SER A 114 -14.89 3.19 16.18
C SER A 114 -15.70 3.33 14.90
N ASP A 115 -17.03 3.18 15.01
CA ASP A 115 -17.99 3.41 13.90
C ASP A 115 -18.14 4.91 13.54
N SER A 116 -17.62 5.79 14.39
CA SER A 116 -17.75 7.24 14.26
C SER A 116 -16.47 7.96 14.62
N LEU A 117 -16.26 9.12 13.99
CA LEU A 117 -15.08 9.93 14.20
C LEU A 117 -15.02 10.48 15.62
N ILE A 118 -13.97 10.13 16.35
CA ILE A 118 -13.75 10.63 17.71
C ILE A 118 -13.31 12.10 17.63
N PRO A 119 -13.96 13.03 18.37
CA PRO A 119 -13.55 14.42 18.40
C PRO A 119 -12.26 14.61 19.19
N VAL A 120 -11.45 15.59 18.78
CA VAL A 120 -10.21 15.94 19.49
C VAL A 120 -10.51 16.70 20.79
N LYS A 121 -9.64 16.52 21.79
CA LYS A 121 -9.66 17.35 23.00
C LYS A 121 -9.06 18.72 22.72
N GLU A 122 -9.71 19.77 23.21
CA GLU A 122 -9.24 21.16 23.07
C GLU A 122 -7.81 21.39 23.59
N SER A 123 -7.44 20.73 24.68
CA SER A 123 -6.09 20.79 25.22
C SER A 123 -5.04 20.22 24.27
N PHE A 124 -5.36 19.14 23.55
CA PHE A 124 -4.45 18.53 22.59
C PHE A 124 -4.25 19.43 21.37
N TRP A 125 -5.31 20.00 20.82
CA TRP A 125 -5.19 20.98 19.72
C TRP A 125 -4.33 22.18 20.15
N SER A 126 -4.60 22.75 21.32
CA SER A 126 -3.87 23.90 21.85
C SER A 126 -2.37 23.62 22.04
N GLU A 127 -2.01 22.42 22.51
CA GLU A 127 -0.61 21.98 22.67
C GLU A 127 0.14 21.93 21.32
N LYS A 128 -0.57 21.65 20.23
CA LYS A 128 0.01 21.41 18.90
C LYS A 128 0.18 22.68 18.06
N GLN A 129 -0.54 23.77 18.36
CA GLN A 129 -0.55 25.01 17.55
C GLN A 129 0.80 25.74 17.44
N ASN A 130 1.74 25.52 18.38
CA ASN A 130 3.01 26.25 18.43
C ASN A 130 4.24 25.39 18.09
N LYS A 131 4.03 24.17 17.59
CA LYS A 131 5.10 23.22 17.28
C LYS A 131 5.56 23.41 15.83
N LYS A 132 6.86 23.66 15.63
CA LYS A 132 7.42 23.98 14.29
C LYS A 132 7.33 22.81 13.32
N GLU A 133 7.36 21.60 13.87
CA GLU A 133 7.23 20.32 13.17
C GLU A 133 5.79 19.99 12.75
N ILE A 134 4.80 20.85 13.03
CA ILE A 134 3.39 20.62 12.73
C ILE A 134 2.88 21.68 11.73
N TYR A 135 2.03 21.26 10.79
CA TYR A 135 1.34 22.22 9.92
C TYR A 135 0.34 23.06 10.73
N PRO A 136 0.29 24.39 10.52
CA PRO A 136 -0.64 25.24 11.24
C PRO A 136 -2.08 24.88 10.87
N ALA A 137 -2.94 24.80 11.89
CA ALA A 137 -4.35 24.42 11.73
C ALA A 137 -5.22 25.34 12.58
N ALA A 138 -5.36 26.59 12.13
CA ALA A 138 -6.24 27.56 12.75
C ALA A 138 -7.70 27.17 12.51
N ARG A 139 -8.60 27.42 13.47
CA ARG A 139 -10.02 27.03 13.37
C ARG A 139 -10.71 27.53 12.09
N ASN A 140 -10.42 28.78 11.70
CA ASN A 140 -10.99 29.35 10.48
C ASN A 140 -10.49 28.60 9.23
N SER A 141 -9.22 28.22 9.20
CA SER A 141 -8.65 27.43 8.11
C SER A 141 -9.23 26.01 8.04
N ILE A 142 -9.46 25.38 9.21
CA ILE A 142 -10.14 24.08 9.30
C ILE A 142 -11.57 24.18 8.71
N LYS A 143 -12.32 25.24 9.02
CA LYS A 143 -13.68 25.46 8.48
C LYS A 143 -13.73 25.72 6.98
N SER A 144 -12.62 26.20 6.41
CA SER A 144 -12.47 26.42 4.96
C SER A 144 -11.88 25.21 4.23
N ARG A 145 -11.73 24.05 4.88
CA ARG A 145 -11.30 22.80 4.24
C ARG A 145 -12.25 22.37 3.13
N VAL A 146 -11.67 21.93 2.03
CA VAL A 146 -12.38 21.41 0.87
C VAL A 146 -11.69 20.13 0.37
N ALA A 147 -12.48 19.14 0.01
CA ALA A 147 -12.02 17.87 -0.51
C ALA A 147 -12.66 17.60 -1.88
N LEU A 148 -11.92 16.92 -2.75
CA LEU A 148 -12.41 16.42 -4.04
C LEU A 148 -12.61 14.91 -3.93
N LEU A 149 -13.81 14.42 -4.22
CA LEU A 149 -14.15 13.00 -4.22
C LEU A 149 -14.64 12.61 -5.63
N ILE A 150 -13.86 11.78 -6.32
CA ILE A 150 -14.20 11.27 -7.65
C ILE A 150 -14.35 9.74 -7.57
N THR A 151 -15.52 9.24 -7.94
CA THR A 151 -15.81 7.80 -7.97
C THR A 151 -16.32 7.38 -9.34
N ASN A 152 -15.62 6.48 -10.02
CA ASN A 152 -16.15 5.82 -11.21
C ASN A 152 -16.71 4.45 -10.80
N ILE A 153 -18.00 4.27 -11.03
CA ILE A 153 -18.79 3.11 -10.60
C ILE A 153 -19.31 2.37 -11.82
N GLU A 154 -20.00 3.11 -12.70
CA GLU A 154 -20.58 2.59 -13.93
C GLU A 154 -19.70 2.98 -15.12
N PHE A 155 -19.33 1.99 -15.91
CA PHE A 155 -18.51 2.13 -17.10
C PHE A 155 -19.37 1.86 -18.33
N THR A 156 -18.95 2.40 -19.47
CA THR A 156 -19.63 2.16 -20.76
C THR A 156 -19.65 0.68 -21.14
N ASP A 157 -18.62 -0.06 -20.75
CA ASP A 157 -18.64 -1.52 -20.72
C ASP A 157 -19.11 -1.97 -19.33
N GLU A 158 -20.32 -2.50 -19.27
CA GLU A 158 -20.95 -2.94 -18.01
C GLU A 158 -20.16 -4.05 -17.31
N SER A 159 -19.30 -4.78 -18.02
CA SER A 159 -18.43 -5.80 -17.42
C SER A 159 -17.38 -5.21 -16.47
N HIS A 160 -17.10 -3.90 -16.60
CA HIS A 160 -16.23 -3.13 -15.71
C HIS A 160 -17.00 -2.38 -14.60
N ASN A 161 -18.29 -2.65 -14.39
CA ASN A 161 -19.02 -1.99 -13.31
C ASN A 161 -18.48 -2.39 -11.91
N ARG A 162 -18.15 -1.38 -11.10
CA ARG A 162 -17.51 -1.54 -9.78
C ARG A 162 -18.52 -1.64 -8.64
N ARG A 163 -19.32 -2.71 -8.66
CA ARG A 163 -20.36 -2.97 -7.63
C ARG A 163 -19.79 -2.86 -6.22
N GLY A 164 -20.40 -2.04 -5.37
CA GLY A 164 -19.96 -1.77 -4.00
C GLY A 164 -19.14 -0.48 -3.87
N ALA A 165 -18.78 0.19 -4.96
CA ALA A 165 -18.13 1.51 -4.94
C ALA A 165 -19.04 2.62 -4.41
N GLU A 166 -20.35 2.44 -4.46
CA GLU A 166 -21.34 3.33 -3.83
C GLU A 166 -21.15 3.40 -2.31
N LYS A 167 -20.73 2.29 -1.70
CA LYS A 167 -20.44 2.21 -0.25
C LYS A 167 -19.15 2.95 0.06
N ASP A 168 -18.13 2.78 -0.77
CA ASP A 168 -16.87 3.54 -0.65
C ASP A 168 -17.12 5.04 -0.73
N GLU A 169 -17.89 5.48 -1.74
CA GLU A 169 -18.25 6.89 -1.93
C GLU A 169 -18.97 7.44 -0.70
N LYS A 170 -20.00 6.75 -0.21
CA LYS A 170 -20.77 7.17 0.96
C LYS A 170 -19.91 7.23 2.22
N ASN A 171 -19.05 6.23 2.44
CA ASN A 171 -18.21 6.16 3.63
C ASN A 171 -17.14 7.26 3.61
N MET A 172 -16.51 7.53 2.46
CA MET A 172 -15.55 8.61 2.31
C MET A 172 -16.20 9.98 2.42
N GLU A 173 -17.38 10.19 1.83
CA GLU A 173 -18.12 11.44 1.98
C GLU A 173 -18.44 11.73 3.46
N LYS A 174 -18.94 10.72 4.19
CA LYS A 174 -19.21 10.82 5.63
C LYS A 174 -17.94 11.14 6.42
N LEU A 175 -16.85 10.42 6.15
CA LEU A 175 -15.58 10.60 6.85
C LEU A 175 -15.00 12.01 6.63
N LEU A 176 -14.89 12.45 5.37
CA LEU A 176 -14.34 13.75 5.01
C LEU A 176 -15.16 14.90 5.60
N THR A 177 -16.49 14.78 5.54
CA THR A 177 -17.40 15.74 6.19
C THR A 177 -17.16 15.79 7.70
N GLY A 178 -17.00 14.63 8.35
CA GLY A 178 -16.69 14.57 9.79
C GLY A 178 -15.33 15.21 10.14
N LEU A 179 -14.35 15.14 9.23
CA LEU A 179 -13.03 15.77 9.36
C LEU A 179 -13.04 17.29 9.06
N GLY A 180 -14.21 17.86 8.79
CA GLY A 180 -14.40 19.29 8.55
C GLY A 180 -14.27 19.74 7.10
N TYR A 181 -14.21 18.82 6.13
CA TYR A 181 -14.09 19.17 4.71
C TYR A 181 -15.46 19.37 4.06
N GLU A 182 -15.59 20.43 3.26
CA GLU A 182 -16.62 20.50 2.22
C GLU A 182 -16.25 19.53 1.09
N VAL A 183 -17.14 18.58 0.76
CA VAL A 183 -16.84 17.54 -0.23
C VAL A 183 -17.42 17.93 -1.60
N VAL A 184 -16.54 18.24 -2.55
CA VAL A 184 -16.89 18.38 -3.97
C VAL A 184 -16.90 16.99 -4.60
N LYS A 185 -18.10 16.46 -4.84
CA LYS A 185 -18.30 15.09 -5.31
C LYS A 185 -18.59 15.00 -6.80
N HIS A 186 -17.97 14.04 -7.47
CA HIS A 186 -18.24 13.66 -8.85
C HIS A 186 -18.30 12.14 -9.00
N THR A 187 -19.21 11.67 -9.85
CA THR A 187 -19.41 10.25 -10.11
C THR A 187 -19.39 9.99 -11.62
N ASN A 188 -18.74 8.90 -12.05
CA ASN A 188 -18.69 8.41 -13.42
C ASN A 188 -18.11 9.42 -14.44
N LEU A 189 -16.86 9.82 -14.23
CA LEU A 189 -16.13 10.76 -15.10
C LEU A 189 -15.26 10.05 -16.14
N THR A 190 -15.20 10.62 -17.34
CA THR A 190 -14.14 10.32 -18.32
C THR A 190 -12.80 10.89 -17.84
N ALA A 191 -11.67 10.41 -18.35
CA ALA A 191 -10.35 10.91 -17.97
C ALA A 191 -10.20 12.41 -18.21
N LYS A 192 -10.74 12.91 -19.33
CA LYS A 192 -10.79 14.35 -19.62
C LYS A 192 -11.62 15.11 -18.58
N ALA A 193 -12.72 14.54 -18.11
CA ALA A 193 -13.55 15.15 -17.08
C ALA A 193 -12.89 15.08 -15.69
N ILE A 194 -12.13 14.03 -15.38
CA ILE A 194 -11.29 13.96 -14.16
C ILE A 194 -10.27 15.11 -14.16
N ASP A 195 -9.55 15.29 -15.26
CA ASP A 195 -8.59 16.40 -15.42
C ASP A 195 -9.26 17.77 -15.26
N ALA A 196 -10.43 17.96 -15.87
CA ALA A 196 -11.21 19.20 -15.74
C ALA A 196 -11.70 19.43 -14.29
N ALA A 197 -12.12 18.38 -13.58
CA ALA A 197 -12.55 18.46 -12.19
C ALA A 197 -11.39 18.88 -11.27
N ILE A 198 -10.19 18.31 -11.47
CA ILE A 198 -8.99 18.69 -10.68
C ILE A 198 -8.57 20.13 -10.97
N LYS A 199 -8.61 20.56 -12.24
CA LYS A 199 -8.33 21.96 -12.61
C LYS A 199 -9.31 22.91 -11.94
N LYS A 200 -10.61 22.63 -12.04
CA LYS A 200 -11.64 23.43 -11.38
C LYS A 200 -11.47 23.44 -9.86
N PHE A 201 -11.10 22.30 -9.26
CA PHE A 201 -10.81 22.21 -7.84
C PHE A 201 -9.62 23.08 -7.43
N SER A 202 -8.58 23.15 -8.26
CA SER A 202 -7.39 24.01 -8.02
C SER A 202 -7.69 25.51 -8.03
N GLU A 203 -8.89 25.90 -8.46
CA GLU A 203 -9.39 27.28 -8.51
C GLU A 203 -10.47 27.55 -7.43
N HIS A 204 -10.70 26.59 -6.51
CA HIS A 204 -11.77 26.72 -5.53
C HIS A 204 -11.53 27.89 -4.56
N PRO A 205 -12.53 28.76 -4.29
CA PRO A 205 -12.32 30.01 -3.56
C PRO A 205 -11.84 29.81 -2.12
N LYS A 206 -12.20 28.69 -1.47
CA LYS A 206 -11.75 28.37 -0.11
C LYS A 206 -10.27 28.00 0.01
N LEU A 207 -9.56 27.75 -1.10
CA LEU A 207 -8.17 27.29 -1.05
C LEU A 207 -7.21 28.31 -0.45
N GLU A 208 -7.52 29.61 -0.53
CA GLU A 208 -6.68 30.64 0.07
C GLU A 208 -6.69 30.57 1.61
N GLU A 209 -7.86 30.27 2.18
CA GLU A 209 -8.10 30.28 3.62
C GLU A 209 -7.84 28.91 4.28
N THR A 210 -7.99 27.82 3.52
CA THR A 210 -7.84 26.47 4.05
C THR A 210 -6.44 26.18 4.57
N ASP A 211 -6.32 25.23 5.49
CA ASP A 211 -5.03 24.68 5.94
C ASP A 211 -4.62 23.45 5.13
N SER A 212 -5.56 22.72 4.53
CA SER A 212 -5.29 21.45 3.84
C SER A 212 -6.37 21.06 2.85
N VAL A 213 -6.00 20.21 1.89
CA VAL A 213 -6.96 19.59 0.96
C VAL A 213 -6.81 18.08 0.94
N VAL A 214 -7.91 17.40 0.63
CA VAL A 214 -7.92 15.95 0.39
C VAL A 214 -8.47 15.70 -1.01
N VAL A 215 -7.80 14.87 -1.80
CA VAL A 215 -8.29 14.40 -3.10
C VAL A 215 -8.38 12.88 -3.06
N VAL A 216 -9.57 12.36 -3.31
CA VAL A 216 -9.85 10.92 -3.34
C VAL A 216 -10.32 10.56 -4.74
N ILE A 217 -9.63 9.62 -5.39
CA ILE A 217 -10.02 9.10 -6.71
C ILE A 217 -10.16 7.59 -6.62
N MET A 218 -11.34 7.08 -6.98
CA MET A 218 -11.67 5.66 -6.90
C MET A 218 -12.18 5.18 -8.25
N SER A 219 -11.40 4.39 -8.98
CA SER A 219 -11.75 3.85 -10.31
C SER A 219 -10.99 2.54 -10.56
N HIS A 220 -11.16 1.98 -11.76
CA HIS A 220 -10.16 1.10 -12.33
C HIS A 220 -8.84 1.86 -12.56
N GLY A 221 -7.73 1.13 -12.62
CA GLY A 221 -6.42 1.73 -12.86
C GLY A 221 -5.45 0.78 -13.53
N LYS A 222 -4.37 1.37 -14.02
CA LYS A 222 -3.18 0.68 -14.48
C LYS A 222 -1.95 1.43 -14.00
N LEU A 223 -0.75 0.93 -14.30
CA LEU A 223 0.48 1.60 -13.90
C LEU A 223 0.50 3.07 -14.36
N GLY A 224 0.50 3.99 -13.39
CA GLY A 224 0.59 5.44 -13.62
C GLY A 224 -0.70 6.15 -14.04
N ALA A 225 -1.83 5.46 -14.20
CA ALA A 225 -3.06 6.06 -14.69
C ALA A 225 -4.34 5.51 -14.03
N VAL A 226 -5.34 6.38 -13.91
CA VAL A 226 -6.71 6.05 -13.50
C VAL A 226 -7.58 5.98 -14.76
N LEU A 227 -8.42 4.95 -14.88
CA LEU A 227 -9.28 4.78 -16.06
C LEU A 227 -10.56 5.62 -15.92
N GLY A 228 -10.97 6.28 -17.01
CA GLY A 228 -12.26 6.94 -17.13
C GLY A 228 -13.37 5.95 -17.51
N VAL A 229 -14.62 6.39 -17.41
CA VAL A 229 -15.79 5.53 -17.67
C VAL A 229 -15.94 5.07 -19.12
N ASN A 230 -15.28 5.74 -20.06
CA ASN A 230 -15.28 5.36 -21.47
C ASN A 230 -14.06 4.50 -21.84
N TRP A 231 -13.30 4.03 -20.86
CA TRP A 231 -12.14 3.20 -21.12
C TRP A 231 -12.53 1.88 -21.79
N LYS A 232 -11.74 1.49 -22.79
CA LYS A 232 -11.89 0.24 -23.53
C LYS A 232 -10.52 -0.40 -23.69
N LYS A 233 -10.47 -1.74 -23.59
CA LYS A 233 -9.23 -2.53 -23.73
C LYS A 233 -8.65 -2.42 -25.15
N GLU A 234 -9.53 -2.38 -26.15
CA GLU A 234 -9.17 -2.21 -27.55
C GLU A 234 -9.67 -0.84 -28.04
N THR A 235 -8.72 0.04 -28.37
CA THR A 235 -9.00 1.28 -29.09
C THR A 235 -8.84 1.00 -30.59
N SER A 236 -9.90 1.25 -31.36
CA SER A 236 -9.84 1.12 -32.82
C SER A 236 -9.28 2.42 -33.42
N GLY A 237 -8.11 2.37 -34.07
CA GLY A 237 -7.50 3.54 -34.73
C GLY A 237 -6.68 4.45 -33.79
N ASP A 238 -6.51 5.73 -34.16
CA ASP A 238 -5.68 6.73 -33.45
C ASP A 238 -6.35 7.32 -32.18
N GLU A 239 -7.46 6.74 -31.69
CA GLU A 239 -8.14 7.25 -30.50
C GLU A 239 -7.30 7.04 -29.24
N LYS A 240 -7.03 8.12 -28.50
CA LYS A 240 -6.35 8.03 -27.21
C LYS A 240 -7.24 7.31 -26.19
N PRO A 241 -6.67 6.41 -25.38
CA PRO A 241 -7.45 5.70 -24.37
C PRO A 241 -7.96 6.68 -23.31
N ASP A 242 -9.15 6.40 -22.75
CA ASP A 242 -9.78 7.22 -21.71
C ASP A 242 -9.07 7.04 -20.36
N GLU A 243 -7.86 7.59 -20.26
CA GLU A 243 -6.93 7.38 -19.16
C GLU A 243 -6.41 8.70 -18.61
N PHE A 244 -6.51 8.87 -17.30
CA PHE A 244 -6.05 10.05 -16.59
C PHE A 244 -4.69 9.77 -15.92
N PRO A 245 -3.60 10.45 -16.32
CA PRO A 245 -2.30 10.26 -15.69
C PRO A 245 -2.28 10.76 -14.25
N ILE A 246 -1.89 9.91 -13.30
CA ILE A 246 -1.82 10.26 -11.87
C ILE A 246 -0.87 11.47 -11.64
N ASN A 247 0.19 11.58 -12.43
CA ASN A 247 1.15 12.68 -12.38
C ASN A 247 0.49 14.06 -12.57
N ASP A 248 -0.64 14.13 -13.29
CA ASP A 248 -1.31 15.40 -13.56
C ASP A 248 -1.99 15.98 -12.30
N ILE A 249 -2.32 15.15 -11.29
CA ILE A 249 -2.77 15.62 -9.97
C ILE A 249 -1.70 16.54 -9.35
N PHE A 250 -0.45 16.07 -9.32
CA PHE A 250 0.68 16.79 -8.72
C PHE A 250 1.00 18.07 -9.50
N LYS A 251 0.88 18.04 -10.83
CA LYS A 251 1.08 19.24 -11.67
C LYS A 251 0.02 20.31 -11.41
N HIS A 252 -1.25 19.93 -11.26
CA HIS A 252 -2.34 20.89 -11.08
C HIS A 252 -2.38 21.47 -9.66
N LEU A 253 -2.10 20.65 -8.65
CA LEU A 253 -2.12 21.08 -7.24
C LEU A 253 -0.76 21.57 -6.73
N GLY A 254 0.29 21.42 -7.53
CA GLY A 254 1.63 21.90 -7.18
C GLY A 254 1.73 23.42 -7.17
N PRO A 255 2.72 23.99 -6.45
CA PRO A 255 2.87 25.43 -6.25
C PRO A 255 3.05 26.22 -7.56
N GLY A 256 3.49 25.56 -8.65
CA GLY A 256 3.59 26.18 -9.97
C GLY A 256 2.25 26.56 -10.60
N LYS A 257 1.17 25.80 -10.33
CA LYS A 257 -0.17 26.06 -10.87
C LYS A 257 -1.17 26.51 -9.82
N CYS A 258 -1.12 25.95 -8.61
CA CYS A 258 -2.02 26.29 -7.51
C CYS A 258 -1.25 26.97 -6.37
N LYS A 259 -1.04 28.28 -6.48
CA LYS A 259 -0.32 29.07 -5.45
C LYS A 259 -1.04 29.09 -4.10
N ALA A 260 -2.37 29.01 -4.11
CA ALA A 260 -3.20 28.99 -2.89
C ALA A 260 -2.89 27.79 -1.98
N LEU A 261 -2.33 26.71 -2.55
CA LEU A 261 -1.93 25.49 -1.83
C LEU A 261 -0.44 25.41 -1.53
N ALA A 262 0.35 26.46 -1.79
CA ALA A 262 1.77 26.46 -1.41
C ALA A 262 1.91 26.31 0.12
N ASP A 263 2.84 25.45 0.55
CA ASP A 263 3.13 25.16 1.97
C ASP A 263 1.97 24.55 2.78
N LYS A 264 0.91 24.08 2.09
CA LYS A 264 -0.26 23.42 2.69
C LYS A 264 -0.30 21.94 2.34
N PRO A 265 -0.58 21.01 3.27
CA PRO A 265 -0.63 19.58 2.98
C PRO A 265 -1.74 19.23 1.98
N LYS A 266 -1.36 18.41 1.00
CA LYS A 266 -2.19 17.89 -0.10
C LYS A 266 -2.25 16.36 0.03
N ILE A 267 -3.29 15.87 0.68
CA ILE A 267 -3.48 14.43 0.93
C ILE A 267 -4.19 13.82 -0.29
N ILE A 268 -3.58 12.82 -0.93
CA ILE A 268 -4.14 12.18 -2.13
C ILE A 268 -4.39 10.70 -1.82
N ILE A 269 -5.62 10.22 -1.97
CA ILE A 269 -5.94 8.80 -1.77
C ILE A 269 -6.43 8.24 -3.11
N ILE A 270 -5.75 7.21 -3.61
CA ILE A 270 -6.09 6.59 -4.90
C ILE A 270 -6.44 5.12 -4.69
N GLN A 271 -7.73 4.82 -4.84
CA GLN A 271 -8.25 3.46 -4.93
C GLN A 271 -8.35 3.06 -6.39
N ALA A 272 -7.25 2.54 -6.94
CA ALA A 272 -7.17 2.01 -8.29
C ALA A 272 -6.02 0.99 -8.39
N CYS A 273 -6.15 0.00 -9.27
CA CYS A 273 -5.08 -0.95 -9.57
C CYS A 273 -3.87 -0.25 -10.22
N ARG A 274 -2.68 -0.85 -10.08
CA ARG A 274 -1.45 -0.39 -10.76
C ARG A 274 -0.97 -1.38 -11.83
N GLY A 275 -1.86 -2.25 -12.34
CA GLY A 275 -1.55 -3.45 -13.14
C GLY A 275 -1.34 -4.69 -12.25
N GLY A 276 -1.43 -5.92 -12.76
CA GLY A 276 -1.03 -7.16 -12.04
C GLY A 276 -1.88 -8.42 -12.36
N GLU A 277 -1.35 -9.63 -12.07
CA GLU A 277 -2.07 -10.91 -12.28
C GLU A 277 -3.12 -11.19 -11.17
N CYS A 278 -4.33 -11.60 -11.56
CA CYS A 278 -5.46 -11.83 -10.65
C CYS A 278 -5.54 -13.28 -10.09
N GLY A 279 -5.88 -13.42 -8.80
CA GLY A 279 -6.16 -14.73 -8.16
C GLY A 279 -7.42 -14.77 -7.27
N SER A 280 -8.59 -15.03 -7.86
CA SER A 280 -9.87 -15.62 -7.32
C SER A 280 -10.62 -15.07 -6.07
N VAL A 281 -11.95 -14.85 -6.18
CA VAL A 281 -13.01 -14.68 -5.12
C VAL A 281 -13.13 -13.34 -4.33
N LEU A 282 -12.57 -12.24 -4.81
CA LEU A 282 -12.88 -10.85 -4.42
C LEU A 282 -12.78 -10.06 -5.72
N VAL A 283 -13.67 -9.09 -5.94
CA VAL A 283 -13.72 -8.37 -7.21
C VAL A 283 -12.42 -7.56 -7.34
N SER A 284 -11.72 -7.77 -8.45
CA SER A 284 -10.53 -7.03 -8.84
C SER A 284 -10.95 -5.73 -9.50
N ASP A 285 -10.36 -4.60 -9.12
CA ASP A 285 -10.50 -3.34 -9.85
C ASP A 285 -9.49 -3.26 -11.05
N ASP A 286 -8.97 -4.40 -11.53
CA ASP A 286 -8.19 -4.47 -12.79
C ASP A 286 -9.16 -4.71 -13.96
N ALA A 287 -8.98 -3.97 -15.06
CA ALA A 287 -9.82 -4.11 -16.24
C ALA A 287 -9.40 -5.28 -17.15
N SER A 288 -8.34 -6.02 -16.78
CA SER A 288 -7.83 -7.18 -17.50
C SER A 288 -8.16 -8.51 -16.81
N ALA A 289 -9.03 -9.32 -17.44
CA ALA A 289 -9.16 -10.74 -17.15
C ALA A 289 -8.42 -11.55 -18.22
N ALA A 290 -7.34 -12.23 -17.80
CA ALA A 290 -6.54 -13.25 -18.49
C ALA A 290 -5.68 -12.87 -19.72
N GLU A 291 -4.44 -13.37 -19.63
CA GLU A 291 -3.35 -13.58 -20.62
C GLU A 291 -2.42 -12.42 -21.06
N CYS A 292 -1.14 -12.81 -21.11
CA CYS A 292 0.09 -12.04 -21.02
C CYS A 292 0.51 -11.33 -22.32
N CYS A 293 1.36 -10.32 -22.17
CA CYS A 293 2.54 -10.15 -23.04
C CYS A 293 3.68 -9.49 -22.25
N ASP A 294 4.85 -10.14 -22.29
CA ASP A 294 6.14 -9.58 -21.91
C ASP A 294 6.47 -8.43 -22.87
N ASP A 295 6.70 -7.23 -22.33
CA ASP A 295 7.68 -6.30 -22.92
C ASP A 295 8.04 -5.20 -21.92
N VAL A 296 9.17 -5.41 -21.25
CA VAL A 296 9.82 -4.41 -20.39
C VAL A 296 10.53 -3.40 -21.29
N LYS A 297 10.00 -2.18 -21.37
CA LYS A 297 10.83 -1.00 -21.67
C LYS A 297 10.92 -0.13 -20.43
N GLN A 298 12.13 -0.06 -19.88
CA GLN A 298 12.50 0.87 -18.83
C GLN A 298 12.22 2.32 -19.30
N PRO A 299 11.78 3.22 -18.41
CA PRO A 299 11.76 4.64 -18.72
C PRO A 299 13.19 5.19 -18.77
N ASP A 300 13.44 6.07 -19.75
CA ASP A 300 14.73 6.72 -20.02
C ASP A 300 15.30 7.51 -18.81
N PRO A 301 16.63 7.70 -18.76
CA PRO A 301 17.28 8.50 -17.72
C PRO A 301 16.82 9.97 -17.72
N PHE A 302 16.63 10.51 -16.53
CA PHE A 302 16.39 11.93 -16.27
C PHE A 302 17.48 12.79 -16.94
N PRO A 303 17.14 13.86 -17.70
CA PRO A 303 18.14 14.81 -18.13
C PRO A 303 18.63 15.60 -16.92
N LEU A 304 19.94 15.52 -16.67
CA LEU A 304 20.67 16.43 -15.79
C LEU A 304 20.51 17.85 -16.37
N ALA A 305 20.01 18.77 -15.55
CA ALA A 305 19.92 20.17 -15.94
C ALA A 305 21.31 20.78 -15.94
N ASP A 306 21.65 21.44 -17.04
CA ASP A 306 22.88 22.21 -17.25
C ASP A 306 23.07 23.25 -16.13
N GLU A 307 24.29 23.28 -15.58
CA GLU A 307 24.77 24.34 -14.69
C GLU A 307 25.02 25.62 -15.50
N GLU A 308 24.05 26.53 -15.61
CA GLU A 308 24.36 27.91 -15.99
C GLU A 308 23.54 28.95 -15.21
N ASN A 309 24.30 29.74 -14.42
CA ASN A 309 24.11 31.14 -14.04
C ASN A 309 22.67 31.68 -13.88
N LEU A 310 22.26 31.96 -12.64
CA LEU A 310 21.11 32.83 -12.38
C LEU A 310 21.48 33.91 -11.37
N ASP A 311 21.43 35.14 -11.87
CA ASP A 311 21.65 36.40 -11.18
C ASP A 311 20.74 36.58 -9.94
N GLU A 312 21.30 37.18 -8.90
CA GLU A 312 20.62 37.60 -7.68
C GLU A 312 19.61 38.72 -7.98
N ASP A 313 18.33 38.39 -8.15
CA ASP A 313 17.21 39.31 -7.87
C ASP A 313 15.89 38.53 -7.68
N ASN A 314 15.53 38.26 -6.42
CA ASN A 314 14.18 37.90 -5.93
C ASN A 314 13.38 36.77 -6.65
N VAL A 315 14.03 35.80 -7.28
CA VAL A 315 13.35 34.55 -7.69
C VAL A 315 13.16 33.67 -6.45
N LYS A 316 11.94 33.59 -5.91
CA LYS A 316 11.60 32.55 -4.92
C LYS A 316 11.76 31.18 -5.61
N ILE A 317 12.88 30.52 -5.39
CA ILE A 317 13.10 29.12 -5.77
C ILE A 317 12.15 28.27 -4.91
N VAL A 318 10.96 27.95 -5.45
CA VAL A 318 10.00 27.07 -4.79
C VAL A 318 10.12 25.68 -5.40
N HIS A 319 10.16 24.64 -4.55
CA HIS A 319 10.15 23.25 -5.02
C HIS A 319 8.93 22.98 -5.89
N ARG A 320 9.11 22.34 -7.06
CA ARG A 320 8.03 22.05 -8.02
C ARG A 320 6.94 21.15 -7.45
N GLU A 321 7.30 20.21 -6.56
CA GLU A 321 6.39 19.34 -5.83
C GLU A 321 6.73 19.42 -4.34
N LYS A 322 5.78 19.84 -3.52
CA LYS A 322 5.96 20.02 -2.07
C LYS A 322 4.65 19.79 -1.32
N ASP A 323 4.76 19.23 -0.13
CA ASP A 323 3.65 19.01 0.81
C ASP A 323 2.59 18.02 0.30
N PHE A 324 2.96 17.09 -0.59
CA PHE A 324 2.10 15.99 -1.02
C PHE A 324 2.22 14.77 -0.10
N ILE A 325 1.08 14.16 0.20
CA ILE A 325 0.94 12.99 1.07
C ILE A 325 0.03 11.96 0.40
N PRO A 326 0.50 11.22 -0.63
CA PRO A 326 -0.35 10.31 -1.35
C PRO A 326 -0.32 8.90 -0.73
N LEU A 327 -1.47 8.24 -0.73
CA LEU A 327 -1.67 6.83 -0.37
C LEU A 327 -2.34 6.14 -1.55
N LEU A 328 -1.66 5.18 -2.15
CA LEU A 328 -2.17 4.41 -3.28
C LEU A 328 -2.52 3.00 -2.79
N SER A 329 -3.64 2.45 -3.27
CA SER A 329 -4.20 1.17 -2.80
C SER A 329 -3.28 -0.04 -2.89
N SER A 330 -2.34 0.00 -3.83
CA SER A 330 -1.59 -1.16 -4.27
C SER A 330 -0.14 -0.75 -4.57
N THR A 331 0.80 -1.65 -4.29
CA THR A 331 2.15 -1.56 -4.87
C THR A 331 2.04 -1.63 -6.40
N PRO A 332 3.03 -1.12 -7.15
CA PRO A 332 3.11 -1.38 -8.59
C PRO A 332 2.87 -2.86 -8.88
N ASP A 333 2.16 -3.14 -9.98
CA ASP A 333 1.89 -4.50 -10.46
C ASP A 333 1.06 -5.39 -9.50
N THR A 334 0.28 -4.77 -8.60
CA THR A 334 -0.72 -5.47 -7.78
C THR A 334 -2.14 -4.92 -7.91
N VAL A 335 -3.07 -5.83 -7.64
CA VAL A 335 -4.52 -5.62 -7.72
C VAL A 335 -5.06 -5.05 -6.41
N SER A 336 -6.07 -4.19 -6.48
CA SER A 336 -6.84 -3.74 -5.33
C SER A 336 -8.17 -4.50 -5.22
N TYR A 337 -8.51 -4.95 -4.02
CA TYR A 337 -9.67 -5.82 -3.80
C TYR A 337 -10.88 -5.10 -3.24
N ARG A 338 -12.04 -5.59 -3.69
CA ARG A 338 -13.36 -5.11 -3.29
C ARG A 338 -14.27 -6.25 -2.83
N ASP A 339 -14.96 -5.99 -1.73
CA ASP A 339 -16.11 -6.75 -1.26
C ASP A 339 -17.38 -6.08 -1.84
N PRO A 340 -18.21 -6.78 -2.64
CA PRO A 340 -19.43 -6.21 -3.20
C PRO A 340 -20.40 -5.66 -2.14
N ASP A 341 -20.36 -6.25 -0.94
CA ASP A 341 -21.24 -5.93 0.17
C ASP A 341 -20.69 -4.87 1.11
N LYS A 342 -19.37 -4.65 1.14
CA LYS A 342 -18.73 -3.73 2.08
C LYS A 342 -17.92 -2.60 1.44
N GLY A 343 -17.64 -2.69 0.14
CA GLY A 343 -16.75 -1.77 -0.56
C GLY A 343 -15.31 -2.27 -0.64
N SER A 344 -14.38 -1.41 -1.00
CA SER A 344 -12.95 -1.75 -1.11
C SER A 344 -12.26 -1.85 0.24
N LEU A 345 -11.28 -2.75 0.35
CA LEU A 345 -10.54 -2.96 1.60
C LEU A 345 -9.80 -1.70 2.05
N LEU A 346 -9.21 -0.95 1.11
CA LEU A 346 -8.51 0.30 1.43
C LEU A 346 -9.46 1.28 2.11
N ILE A 347 -10.63 1.52 1.51
CA ILE A 347 -11.57 2.53 2.00
C ILE A 347 -12.17 2.11 3.34
N GLN A 348 -12.47 0.83 3.52
CA GLN A 348 -12.86 0.30 4.83
C GLN A 348 -11.79 0.60 5.89
N TYR A 349 -10.51 0.33 5.61
CA TYR A 349 -9.45 0.52 6.59
C TYR A 349 -9.11 1.98 6.83
N VAL A 350 -9.21 2.83 5.80
CA VAL A 350 -9.11 4.29 5.93
C VAL A 350 -10.16 4.78 6.90
N VAL A 351 -11.43 4.38 6.72
CA VAL A 351 -12.54 4.81 7.58
C VAL A 351 -12.34 4.34 9.02
N ASP A 352 -12.03 3.07 9.22
CA ASP A 352 -11.87 2.50 10.57
C ASP A 352 -10.70 3.14 11.32
N VAL A 353 -9.55 3.30 10.65
CA VAL A 353 -8.36 3.91 11.25
C VAL A 353 -8.58 5.39 11.53
N PHE A 354 -9.17 6.14 10.59
CA PHE A 354 -9.38 7.56 10.79
C PHE A 354 -10.41 7.82 11.89
N ASN A 355 -11.52 7.08 11.92
CA ASN A 355 -12.53 7.22 12.96
C ASN A 355 -11.93 7.02 14.37
N THR A 356 -11.07 6.01 14.50
CA THR A 356 -10.46 5.62 15.78
C THR A 356 -9.31 6.55 16.17
N TYR A 357 -8.43 6.94 15.24
CA TYR A 357 -7.12 7.50 15.57
C TYR A 357 -6.88 8.95 15.11
N ALA A 358 -7.69 9.52 14.20
CA ALA A 358 -7.44 10.86 13.65
C ALA A 358 -7.48 12.01 14.69
N HIS A 359 -8.04 11.73 15.87
CA HIS A 359 -8.07 12.66 17.00
C HIS A 359 -6.73 12.80 17.74
N GLN A 360 -5.82 11.84 17.59
CA GLN A 360 -4.56 11.77 18.33
C GLN A 360 -3.32 11.55 17.46
N ASP A 361 -3.47 10.95 16.28
CA ASP A 361 -2.36 10.60 15.40
C ASP A 361 -2.29 11.51 14.17
N HIS A 362 -1.06 11.76 13.71
CA HIS A 362 -0.82 12.48 12.46
C HIS A 362 -0.98 11.56 11.24
N ILE A 363 -1.20 12.13 10.06
CA ILE A 363 -1.51 11.39 8.83
C ILE A 363 -0.56 10.23 8.51
N GLN A 364 0.75 10.41 8.70
CA GLN A 364 1.72 9.35 8.43
C GLN A 364 1.53 8.13 9.35
N GLU A 365 1.13 8.36 10.60
CA GLU A 365 0.86 7.28 11.56
C GLU A 365 -0.47 6.60 11.22
N LEU A 366 -1.49 7.36 10.79
CA LEU A 366 -2.73 6.79 10.27
C LEU A 366 -2.46 5.87 9.06
N PHE A 367 -1.66 6.32 8.10
CA PHE A 367 -1.28 5.51 6.93
C PHE A 367 -0.49 4.27 7.33
N ARG A 368 0.45 4.39 8.28
CA ARG A 368 1.19 3.25 8.82
C ARG A 368 0.26 2.22 9.46
N LYS A 369 -0.74 2.63 10.25
CA LYS A 369 -1.75 1.73 10.85
C LYS A 369 -2.62 1.05 9.79
N ILE A 370 -2.99 1.76 8.72
CA ILE A 370 -3.70 1.17 7.57
C ILE A 370 -2.85 0.05 6.95
N MET A 371 -1.55 0.30 6.70
CA MET A 371 -0.63 -0.71 6.17
C MET A 371 -0.47 -1.92 7.12
N GLN A 372 -0.36 -1.68 8.43
CA GLN A 372 -0.32 -2.78 9.43
C GLN A 372 -1.57 -3.67 9.36
N ARG A 373 -2.73 -3.08 9.09
CA ARG A 373 -3.96 -3.82 8.97
C ARG A 373 -4.01 -4.71 7.72
N PHE A 374 -3.39 -4.27 6.63
CA PHE A 374 -3.19 -5.10 5.45
C PHE A 374 -2.21 -6.26 5.70
N GLU A 375 -1.18 -6.06 6.53
CA GLU A 375 -0.25 -7.13 6.91
C GLU A 375 -0.96 -8.23 7.73
N GLY A 376 -1.83 -7.85 8.66
CA GLY A 376 -2.63 -8.78 9.46
C GLY A 376 -3.71 -9.53 8.67
N LEU A 377 -3.96 -9.14 7.42
CA LEU A 377 -5.01 -9.71 6.60
C LEU A 377 -4.55 -11.02 5.94
N ALA A 378 -4.78 -12.15 6.60
CA ALA A 378 -4.58 -13.48 6.03
C ALA A 378 -5.75 -13.87 5.09
N VAL A 379 -5.99 -13.11 4.01
CA VAL A 379 -6.93 -13.55 2.96
C VAL A 379 -6.22 -14.54 2.03
N LYS A 380 -6.76 -15.76 1.98
CA LYS A 380 -6.34 -16.91 1.14
C LYS A 380 -5.70 -16.45 -0.19
N HIS A 381 -4.36 -16.51 -0.25
CA HIS A 381 -3.53 -16.26 -1.44
C HIS A 381 -3.63 -14.86 -2.08
N LYS A 382 -4.16 -13.86 -1.37
CA LYS A 382 -4.27 -12.48 -1.87
C LYS A 382 -3.51 -11.54 -0.98
N ARG A 383 -2.48 -10.92 -1.54
CA ARG A 383 -1.74 -9.86 -0.87
C ARG A 383 -2.06 -8.53 -1.54
N GLN A 384 -2.43 -7.55 -0.73
CA GLN A 384 -2.55 -6.16 -1.12
C GLN A 384 -1.81 -5.36 -0.05
N MET A 385 -0.98 -4.41 -0.47
CA MET A 385 -0.32 -3.48 0.44
C MET A 385 -0.44 -2.08 -0.15
N PRO A 386 -1.12 -1.15 0.53
CA PRO A 386 -1.13 0.23 0.08
C PRO A 386 0.26 0.84 0.24
N THR A 387 0.60 1.76 -0.65
CA THR A 387 1.92 2.37 -0.73
C THR A 387 1.82 3.87 -0.54
N ILE A 388 2.70 4.41 0.30
CA ILE A 388 2.97 5.83 0.37
C ILE A 388 4.01 6.14 -0.72
N ASP A 389 3.58 6.74 -1.82
CA ASP A 389 4.44 7.12 -2.95
C ASP A 389 4.77 8.62 -2.86
N ARG A 390 5.76 9.15 -3.57
CA ARG A 390 6.02 10.62 -3.74
C ARG A 390 5.75 11.53 -2.51
N TYR A 391 6.14 11.07 -1.31
CA TYR A 391 5.87 11.80 -0.07
C TYR A 391 6.81 13.00 0.06
N THR A 392 6.25 14.20 0.08
CA THR A 392 7.02 15.47 0.10
C THR A 392 6.59 16.41 1.23
N ALA A 393 5.79 15.93 2.18
CA ALA A 393 5.47 16.69 3.38
C ALA A 393 6.64 16.71 4.37
N ILE A 394 6.92 17.89 4.91
CA ILE A 394 8.06 18.14 5.80
C ILE A 394 7.65 18.34 7.27
N LYS A 395 6.34 18.31 7.55
CA LYS A 395 5.74 18.50 8.88
C LYS A 395 4.66 17.45 9.12
N HIS A 396 4.34 17.23 10.37
CA HIS A 396 3.21 16.41 10.78
C HIS A 396 1.90 17.15 10.51
N PHE A 397 0.98 16.48 9.83
CA PHE A 397 -0.38 16.97 9.63
C PHE A 397 -1.35 16.21 10.53
N TYR A 398 -2.16 16.96 11.28
CA TYR A 398 -3.21 16.46 12.16
C TYR A 398 -4.57 16.99 11.69
N PHE A 399 -5.59 16.14 11.70
CA PHE A 399 -6.93 16.52 11.26
C PHE A 399 -7.70 17.34 12.28
N PHE A 400 -7.50 17.10 13.58
CA PHE A 400 -8.25 17.73 14.67
C PHE A 400 -9.79 17.65 14.49
N PRO A 401 -10.38 16.44 14.45
CA PRO A 401 -11.82 16.28 14.23
C PRO A 401 -12.67 17.01 15.26
N GLY A 402 -13.77 17.64 14.82
CA GLY A 402 -14.75 18.28 15.70
C GLY A 402 -14.46 19.73 16.10
N LEU A 403 -13.48 20.41 15.48
CA LEU A 403 -13.14 21.82 15.73
C LEU A 403 -13.74 22.83 14.74
#